data_AF-A0A920Q2D5-F1
#
_entry.id   AF-A0A920Q2D5-F1
#
_cell.length_a   1.000
_cell.length_b   1.000
_cell.length_c   1.000
_cell.angle_alpha   90.00
_cell.angle_beta   90.00
_cell.angle_gamma   90.00
#
_symmetry.space_group_name_H-M   'P 1'
#
loop_
_entity.id
_entity.type
_entity.pdbx_description
1 polymer ?
#
loop_
_entity_poly.entity_id
_entity_poly.type
_entity_poly.pdbx_seq_one_letter_code
_entity_poly.pdbx_strand_id
1 'polypeptide(L)'
;MLVTGSSVRPDVPPGHGERGRRRVIQVLFATALGLLAALVAGSTGNAGVNTPDQVVTEIFGRDPGVVYLTFDDGPDQLFTPILLDLLDHHGARATFFLLGRNLADRWGSDEVQDLLNRGHAIGNHSIHHRKLTEHHPWSVAVDLDGASALLADRAGYRPTCWRAPYGDRNQMVDAVAASLDLVHVGWTADPQEWRHPWVPVAVDYLIRERHDGSVVLLHDRKWLSLHIVEDLLPISHEDGWRFEALPTCRAPGERAARMATRAIDDPPVGRVEQVTYVDGRPEIAGWAYDADVPDGGLSIRVSVGEGGPTIAAETGADHRFDFRLEAAPGDPICLWAIDSGRRQDANLGCHRVEIPPGA
;
A
#
# COMPACT_ATOMS: atom_id res chain seq x y z
N MET A 1 -53.06 -37.79 -19.19
CA MET A 1 -53.16 -39.15 -18.64
C MET A 1 -52.49 -39.12 -17.28
N LEU A 2 -53.30 -39.12 -16.22
CA LEU A 2 -52.87 -39.08 -14.82
C LEU A 2 -52.29 -40.44 -14.40
N VAL A 3 -51.33 -40.43 -13.48
CA VAL A 3 -51.22 -41.48 -12.44
C VAL A 3 -50.94 -40.78 -11.10
N THR A 4 -51.86 -41.00 -10.16
CA THR A 4 -51.81 -40.65 -8.74
C THR A 4 -51.22 -41.80 -7.92
N GLY A 5 -50.55 -41.50 -6.80
CA GLY A 5 -50.17 -42.48 -5.78
C GLY A 5 -49.87 -41.82 -4.43
N SER A 6 -50.60 -42.22 -3.40
CA SER A 6 -50.71 -41.68 -2.05
C SER A 6 -49.81 -42.40 -1.03
N SER A 7 -49.38 -41.76 0.06
CA SER A 7 -49.62 -42.22 1.45
C SER A 7 -48.94 -41.31 2.48
N VAL A 8 -49.71 -40.70 3.40
CA VAL A 8 -49.95 -41.06 4.83
C VAL A 8 -48.90 -40.48 5.81
N ARG A 9 -49.42 -39.68 6.76
CA ARG A 9 -48.76 -39.16 7.98
C ARG A 9 -49.02 -40.09 9.17
N PRO A 10 -48.23 -39.99 10.26
CA PRO A 10 -48.68 -40.32 11.60
C PRO A 10 -48.78 -39.09 12.54
N ASP A 11 -49.77 -39.14 13.43
CA ASP A 11 -50.04 -38.22 14.57
C ASP A 11 -49.50 -38.81 15.88
N VAL A 12 -48.93 -37.98 16.79
CA VAL A 12 -49.00 -38.11 18.28
C VAL A 12 -48.59 -36.74 18.96
N PRO A 13 -48.81 -36.48 20.27
CA PRO A 13 -49.80 -35.57 20.88
C PRO A 13 -49.18 -34.34 21.62
N PRO A 14 -49.95 -33.46 22.31
CA PRO A 14 -49.41 -32.25 22.94
C PRO A 14 -49.02 -32.45 24.42
N GLY A 15 -47.97 -31.75 24.86
CA GLY A 15 -47.48 -31.75 26.24
C GLY A 15 -46.91 -30.39 26.67
N HIS A 16 -47.23 -30.03 27.92
CA HIS A 16 -47.06 -28.75 28.62
C HIS A 16 -45.62 -28.22 28.80
N GLY A 17 -45.49 -26.89 29.01
CA GLY A 17 -44.39 -26.33 29.82
C GLY A 17 -43.98 -24.89 29.50
N GLU A 18 -44.46 -23.93 30.29
CA GLU A 18 -44.06 -22.51 30.26
C GLU A 18 -42.59 -22.27 30.70
N ARG A 19 -41.93 -21.26 30.12
CA ARG A 19 -41.29 -20.08 30.78
C ARG A 19 -40.03 -19.60 30.06
N GLY A 20 -39.92 -18.28 29.87
CA GLY A 20 -38.60 -17.62 29.86
C GLY A 20 -38.39 -16.45 28.90
N ARG A 21 -38.94 -15.27 29.23
CA ARG A 21 -38.40 -13.92 28.98
C ARG A 21 -37.91 -13.55 27.56
N ARG A 22 -38.78 -12.84 26.83
CA ARG A 22 -38.40 -11.86 25.78
C ARG A 22 -37.84 -10.59 26.45
N ARG A 23 -36.66 -10.12 26.05
CA ARG A 23 -36.17 -8.77 26.35
C ARG A 23 -36.57 -7.83 25.20
N VAL A 24 -37.34 -6.81 25.55
CA VAL A 24 -37.71 -5.66 24.71
C VAL A 24 -36.60 -4.62 24.88
N ILE A 25 -36.00 -4.15 23.77
CA ILE A 25 -35.11 -2.98 23.77
C ILE A 25 -36.00 -1.77 23.46
N GLN A 26 -36.12 -0.84 24.42
CA GLN A 26 -36.77 0.45 24.22
C GLN A 26 -35.73 1.47 23.73
N VAL A 27 -36.03 2.10 22.60
CA VAL A 27 -35.33 3.28 22.06
C VAL A 27 -35.89 4.51 22.76
N LEU A 28 -35.03 5.36 23.32
CA LEU A 28 -35.41 6.70 23.78
C LEU A 28 -34.53 7.76 23.07
N PHE A 29 -35.20 8.56 22.25
CA PHE A 29 -34.71 9.84 21.75
C PHE A 29 -34.92 10.92 22.82
N ALA A 30 -33.93 11.78 23.04
CA ALA A 30 -34.12 13.06 23.71
C ALA A 30 -33.27 14.14 23.04
N THR A 31 -33.95 15.02 22.29
CA THR A 31 -33.45 16.31 21.85
C THR A 31 -33.74 17.36 22.93
N ALA A 32 -32.79 18.26 23.19
CA ALA A 32 -33.09 19.53 23.83
C ALA A 32 -32.10 20.60 23.34
N LEU A 33 -32.69 21.64 22.76
CA LEU A 33 -32.10 22.87 22.24
C LEU A 33 -31.75 23.81 23.40
N GLY A 34 -30.63 24.54 23.29
CA GLY A 34 -30.29 25.65 24.19
C GLY A 34 -29.47 26.70 23.46
N LEU A 35 -30.14 27.73 22.93
CA LEU A 35 -29.55 28.96 22.42
C LEU A 35 -29.45 29.98 23.58
N LEU A 36 -28.29 30.63 23.76
CA LEU A 36 -28.25 32.03 24.22
C LEU A 36 -26.96 32.74 23.77
N ALA A 37 -27.13 34.01 23.42
CA ALA A 37 -26.27 34.85 22.59
C ALA A 37 -25.22 35.67 23.35
N ALA A 38 -24.20 36.15 22.62
CA ALA A 38 -23.54 37.43 22.87
C ALA A 38 -22.97 38.03 21.56
N LEU A 39 -23.52 39.17 21.13
CA LEU A 39 -22.94 40.02 20.09
C LEU A 39 -22.38 41.31 20.71
N VAL A 40 -21.12 41.59 20.35
CA VAL A 40 -20.50 42.89 20.00
C VAL A 40 -20.20 43.91 21.10
N ALA A 41 -18.90 44.12 21.31
CA ALA A 41 -18.30 45.44 21.40
C ALA A 41 -17.04 45.45 20.50
N GLY A 42 -17.00 46.34 19.51
CA GLY A 42 -15.85 46.54 18.63
C GLY A 42 -14.98 47.71 19.10
N SER A 43 -13.66 47.64 18.86
CA SER A 43 -12.93 48.56 17.97
C SER A 43 -11.41 48.35 18.03
N THR A 44 -10.85 48.20 16.84
CA THR A 44 -9.52 48.66 16.38
C THR A 44 -8.29 48.29 17.20
N GLY A 45 -7.75 47.10 16.93
CA GLY A 45 -6.34 46.77 17.12
C GLY A 45 -5.79 46.22 15.82
N ASN A 46 -4.85 46.94 15.22
CA ASN A 46 -4.17 46.55 14.00
C ASN A 46 -3.26 45.35 14.31
N ALA A 47 -3.71 44.13 14.02
CA ALA A 47 -2.91 42.92 14.04
C ALA A 47 -3.02 42.27 12.65
N GLY A 48 -1.95 42.36 11.86
CA GLY A 48 -1.71 41.31 10.87
C GLY A 48 -1.49 39.97 11.58
N VAL A 49 -1.36 38.89 10.80
CA VAL A 49 -1.10 37.48 11.21
C VAL A 49 -2.40 36.67 11.36
N ASN A 50 -2.72 35.60 10.63
CA ASN A 50 -2.12 34.85 9.51
C ASN A 50 -3.30 34.25 8.71
N THR A 51 -3.27 34.29 7.38
CA THR A 51 -4.09 33.41 6.53
C THR A 51 -3.64 31.95 6.74
N PRO A 52 -4.53 30.94 6.76
CA PRO A 52 -4.15 29.54 6.65
C PRO A 52 -3.75 29.25 5.19
N ASP A 53 -2.69 29.92 4.76
CA ASP A 53 -1.85 29.57 3.64
C ASP A 53 -0.57 29.04 4.30
N GLN A 54 -0.10 27.85 3.90
CA GLN A 54 0.97 27.07 4.53
C GLN A 54 0.56 26.22 5.77
N VAL A 55 0.16 24.96 5.55
CA VAL A 55 0.64 23.71 6.20
C VAL A 55 -0.28 22.58 5.70
N VAL A 56 -0.18 22.28 4.40
CA VAL A 56 -0.19 20.90 3.95
C VAL A 56 1.23 20.76 3.43
N THR A 57 2.10 20.14 4.21
CA THR A 57 3.43 19.82 3.72
C THR A 57 3.20 18.90 2.53
N GLU A 58 3.37 19.39 1.31
CA GLU A 58 3.82 18.52 0.24
C GLU A 58 5.14 17.97 0.76
N ILE A 59 5.10 16.77 1.36
CA ILE A 59 6.29 16.11 1.91
C ILE A 59 7.07 15.61 0.69
N PHE A 60 7.72 16.54 -0.01
CA PHE A 60 8.82 16.23 -0.90
C PHE A 60 10.08 16.45 -0.06
N GLY A 61 10.50 15.38 0.61
CA GLY A 61 11.89 15.31 1.07
C GLY A 61 12.77 15.40 -0.15
N ARG A 62 13.84 16.22 -0.12
CA ARG A 62 14.89 16.12 -1.14
C ARG A 62 15.73 14.91 -0.77
N ASP A 63 15.21 13.72 -1.04
CA ASP A 63 15.90 12.47 -0.78
C ASP A 63 16.96 12.28 -1.87
N PRO A 64 18.26 12.46 -1.54
CA PRO A 64 19.29 12.58 -2.56
C PRO A 64 19.40 11.31 -3.40
N GLY A 65 19.36 11.48 -4.73
CA GLY A 65 19.42 10.38 -5.68
C GLY A 65 18.20 9.45 -5.67
N VAL A 66 17.07 9.84 -5.06
CA VAL A 66 15.85 9.03 -5.02
C VAL A 66 14.75 9.62 -5.91
N VAL A 67 14.07 8.76 -6.66
CA VAL A 67 12.82 9.03 -7.37
C VAL A 67 11.75 8.07 -6.86
N TYR A 68 10.58 8.59 -6.52
CA TYR A 68 9.41 7.83 -6.10
C TYR A 68 8.50 7.58 -7.30
N LEU A 69 8.51 6.35 -7.82
CA LEU A 69 7.47 5.92 -8.77
C LEU A 69 6.17 5.69 -8.00
N THR A 70 5.08 6.26 -8.51
CA THR A 70 3.76 6.06 -7.93
C THR A 70 2.73 5.68 -8.98
N PHE A 71 1.83 4.78 -8.61
CA PHE A 71 0.85 4.22 -9.53
C PHE A 71 -0.57 4.36 -9.00
N ASP A 72 -1.43 5.03 -9.74
CA ASP A 72 -2.83 5.26 -9.41
C ASP A 72 -3.76 4.29 -10.16
N ASP A 73 -5.00 4.19 -9.64
CA ASP A 73 -6.14 3.46 -10.19
C ASP A 73 -6.12 1.94 -10.10
N GLY A 74 -5.06 1.35 -9.54
CA GLY A 74 -4.93 -0.08 -9.33
C GLY A 74 -5.78 -0.65 -8.19
N PRO A 75 -5.61 -1.93 -7.86
CA PRO A 75 -4.82 -2.89 -8.62
C PRO A 75 -5.60 -3.39 -9.85
N ASP A 76 -4.90 -3.60 -10.96
CA ASP A 76 -5.39 -4.27 -12.15
C ASP A 76 -4.95 -5.74 -12.16
N GLN A 77 -5.85 -6.64 -12.58
CA GLN A 77 -5.62 -8.09 -12.53
C GLN A 77 -4.52 -8.58 -13.46
N LEU A 78 -4.23 -7.84 -14.55
CA LEU A 78 -3.22 -8.21 -15.53
C LEU A 78 -1.98 -7.33 -15.41
N PHE A 79 -2.16 -6.01 -15.32
CA PHE A 79 -1.06 -5.06 -15.42
C PHE A 79 -0.27 -4.93 -14.11
N THR A 80 -0.93 -4.94 -12.94
CA THR A 80 -0.22 -4.80 -11.66
C THR A 80 0.79 -5.93 -11.43
N PRO A 81 0.47 -7.23 -11.62
CA PRO A 81 1.47 -8.29 -11.47
C PRO A 81 2.68 -8.15 -12.41
N ILE A 82 2.45 -7.80 -13.69
CA ILE A 82 3.53 -7.61 -14.67
C ILE A 82 4.43 -6.44 -14.25
N LEU A 83 3.82 -5.37 -13.73
CA LEU A 83 4.56 -4.21 -13.23
C LEU A 83 5.39 -4.57 -11.98
N LEU A 84 4.87 -5.38 -11.06
CA LEU A 84 5.62 -5.84 -9.89
C LEU A 84 6.86 -6.64 -10.31
N ASP A 85 6.72 -7.55 -11.28
CA ASP A 85 7.85 -8.33 -11.81
C ASP A 85 8.88 -7.44 -12.52
N LEU A 86 8.43 -6.43 -13.27
CA LEU A 86 9.30 -5.43 -13.91
C LEU A 86 10.08 -4.61 -12.88
N LEU A 87 9.40 -4.13 -11.83
CA LEU A 87 10.05 -3.39 -10.75
C LEU A 87 11.08 -4.25 -10.02
N ASP A 88 10.75 -5.51 -9.73
CA ASP A 88 11.70 -6.48 -9.15
C ASP A 88 12.91 -6.68 -10.07
N HIS A 89 12.72 -6.86 -11.38
CA HIS A 89 13.83 -7.06 -12.32
C HIS A 89 14.88 -5.94 -12.24
N HIS A 90 14.45 -4.72 -11.97
CA HIS A 90 15.31 -3.55 -11.81
C HIS A 90 15.66 -3.23 -10.35
N GLY A 91 15.14 -3.98 -9.38
CA GLY A 91 15.33 -3.72 -7.97
C GLY A 91 14.74 -2.38 -7.52
N ALA A 92 13.63 -1.97 -8.12
CA ALA A 92 12.92 -0.73 -7.85
C ALA A 92 11.73 -0.97 -6.90
N ARG A 93 11.46 -0.02 -6.00
CA ARG A 93 10.22 0.04 -5.23
C ARG A 93 9.38 1.23 -5.65
N ALA A 94 8.10 1.14 -5.31
CA ALA A 94 7.09 2.09 -5.75
C ALA A 94 5.97 2.18 -4.72
N THR A 95 5.07 3.15 -4.90
CA THR A 95 3.85 3.29 -4.10
C THR A 95 2.62 3.20 -4.97
N PHE A 96 1.67 2.37 -4.56
CA PHE A 96 0.44 2.10 -5.30
C PHE A 96 -0.75 2.73 -4.57
N PHE A 97 -1.39 3.72 -5.18
CA PHE A 97 -2.62 4.33 -4.69
C PHE A 97 -3.80 3.52 -5.22
N LEU A 98 -4.30 2.60 -4.39
CA LEU A 98 -5.28 1.62 -4.79
C LEU A 98 -6.71 2.14 -4.64
N LEU A 99 -7.56 1.79 -5.59
CA LEU A 99 -9.00 2.01 -5.52
C LEU A 99 -9.68 0.91 -4.71
N GLY A 100 -10.49 1.30 -3.73
CA GLY A 100 -11.24 0.36 -2.90
C GLY A 100 -12.11 -0.60 -3.71
N ARG A 101 -12.76 -0.12 -4.78
CA ARG A 101 -13.62 -0.98 -5.62
C ARG A 101 -12.86 -2.14 -6.29
N ASN A 102 -11.59 -1.93 -6.63
CA ASN A 102 -10.81 -2.93 -7.35
C ASN A 102 -10.38 -4.07 -6.41
N LEU A 103 -10.24 -3.80 -5.10
CA LEU A 103 -10.01 -4.83 -4.08
C LEU A 103 -11.22 -5.76 -3.91
N ALA A 104 -12.44 -5.28 -4.18
CA ALA A 104 -13.64 -6.10 -4.07
C ALA A 104 -13.75 -7.14 -5.19
N ASP A 105 -13.14 -6.89 -6.35
CA ASP A 105 -13.46 -7.62 -7.58
C ASP A 105 -12.54 -8.80 -7.91
N ARG A 106 -11.39 -8.98 -7.21
CA ARG A 106 -10.53 -10.19 -7.23
C ARG A 106 -9.20 -10.07 -6.47
N TRP A 107 -8.77 -8.87 -6.07
CA TRP A 107 -7.44 -8.67 -5.48
C TRP A 107 -7.45 -8.88 -3.96
N GLY A 108 -7.26 -10.13 -3.52
CA GLY A 108 -7.38 -10.62 -2.14
C GLY A 108 -6.24 -10.19 -1.19
N SER A 109 -6.14 -10.88 -0.05
CA SER A 109 -5.09 -10.56 0.94
C SER A 109 -3.72 -11.00 0.43
N ASP A 110 -3.61 -12.17 -0.18
CA ASP A 110 -2.34 -12.73 -0.66
C ASP A 110 -1.70 -11.83 -1.72
N GLU A 111 -2.48 -11.29 -2.65
CA GLU A 111 -1.97 -10.40 -3.69
C GLU A 111 -1.54 -9.03 -3.14
N VAL A 112 -2.24 -8.49 -2.13
CA VAL A 112 -1.78 -7.27 -1.43
C VAL A 112 -0.53 -7.56 -0.60
N GLN A 113 -0.46 -8.71 0.07
CA GLN A 113 0.72 -9.09 0.84
C GLN A 113 1.93 -9.34 -0.06
N ASP A 114 1.77 -9.92 -1.25
CA ASP A 114 2.85 -10.07 -2.24
C ASP A 114 3.42 -8.70 -2.65
N LEU A 115 2.57 -7.75 -3.00
CA LEU A 115 2.98 -6.36 -3.29
C LEU A 115 3.76 -5.75 -2.12
N LEU A 116 3.31 -5.96 -0.88
CA LEU A 116 3.98 -5.44 0.31
C LEU A 116 5.28 -6.19 0.63
N ASN A 117 5.33 -7.51 0.39
CA ASN A 117 6.49 -8.37 0.59
C ASN A 117 7.67 -7.93 -0.28
N ARG A 118 7.39 -7.60 -1.54
CA ARG A 118 8.35 -7.05 -2.51
C ARG A 118 8.87 -5.66 -2.17
N GLY A 119 8.38 -5.08 -1.06
CA GLY A 119 8.85 -3.81 -0.56
C GLY A 119 8.17 -2.61 -1.23
N HIS A 120 7.02 -2.77 -1.87
CA HIS A 120 6.21 -1.61 -2.28
C HIS A 120 5.39 -1.07 -1.09
N ALA A 121 4.83 0.14 -1.24
CA ALA A 121 3.88 0.71 -0.28
C ALA A 121 2.50 0.89 -0.93
N ILE A 122 1.46 0.97 -0.11
CA ILE A 122 0.09 1.23 -0.57
C ILE A 122 -0.45 2.54 0.02
N GLY A 123 -1.19 3.27 -0.80
CA GLY A 123 -1.95 4.45 -0.42
C GLY A 123 -3.42 4.31 -0.77
N ASN A 124 -4.25 5.17 -0.17
CA ASN A 124 -5.68 5.23 -0.45
C ASN A 124 -5.96 6.12 -1.69
N HIS A 125 -6.70 5.61 -2.67
CA HIS A 125 -7.13 6.39 -3.84
C HIS A 125 -8.65 6.57 -3.96
N SER A 126 -9.36 6.56 -2.83
CA SER A 126 -10.83 6.53 -2.78
C SER A 126 -11.41 5.18 -3.23
N ILE A 127 -12.72 4.97 -3.06
CA ILE A 127 -13.38 3.74 -3.54
C ILE A 127 -13.63 3.82 -5.05
N HIS A 128 -14.15 4.94 -5.53
CA HIS A 128 -14.78 5.02 -6.86
C HIS A 128 -14.12 6.02 -7.82
N HIS A 129 -13.02 6.67 -7.44
CA HIS A 129 -12.34 7.66 -8.29
C HIS A 129 -13.27 8.83 -8.69
N ARG A 130 -14.05 9.34 -7.71
CA ARG A 130 -14.94 10.50 -7.90
C ARG A 130 -14.19 11.80 -7.59
N LYS A 131 -14.64 12.91 -8.19
CA LYS A 131 -14.20 14.26 -7.83
C LYS A 131 -14.73 14.62 -6.44
N LEU A 132 -13.89 14.46 -5.43
CA LEU A 132 -14.31 14.58 -4.03
C LEU A 132 -14.80 15.99 -3.69
N THR A 133 -14.35 17.01 -4.43
CA THR A 133 -14.79 18.40 -4.22
C THR A 133 -16.25 18.65 -4.61
N GLU A 134 -16.84 17.78 -5.42
CA GLU A 134 -18.24 17.85 -5.88
C GLU A 134 -19.21 17.14 -4.91
N HIS A 135 -18.71 16.62 -3.78
CA HIS A 135 -19.49 15.85 -2.82
C HIS A 135 -19.54 16.49 -1.43
N HIS A 136 -20.57 16.14 -0.65
CA HIS A 136 -20.69 16.57 0.74
C HIS A 136 -19.59 15.95 1.63
N PRO A 137 -19.14 16.63 2.70
CA PRO A 137 -18.07 16.15 3.57
C PRO A 137 -18.29 14.73 4.12
N TRP A 138 -19.52 14.41 4.51
CA TRP A 138 -19.87 13.06 5.00
C TRP A 138 -19.72 11.99 3.91
N SER A 139 -20.01 12.32 2.65
CA SER A 139 -19.85 11.40 1.53
C SER A 139 -18.37 11.20 1.17
N VAL A 140 -17.55 12.25 1.32
CA VAL A 140 -16.09 12.15 1.18
C VAL A 140 -15.52 11.27 2.27
N ALA A 141 -15.97 11.45 3.52
CA ALA A 141 -15.53 10.64 4.66
C ALA A 141 -15.86 9.16 4.47
N VAL A 142 -17.10 8.84 4.06
CA VAL A 142 -17.50 7.46 3.76
C VAL A 142 -16.67 6.84 2.64
N ASP A 143 -16.35 7.62 1.59
CA ASP A 143 -15.53 7.12 0.48
C ASP A 143 -14.10 6.83 0.92
N LEU A 144 -13.42 7.78 1.56
CA LEU A 144 -12.04 7.59 2.01
C LEU A 144 -11.94 6.53 3.11
N ASP A 145 -12.80 6.57 4.12
CA ASP A 145 -12.76 5.63 5.24
C ASP A 145 -13.12 4.19 4.81
N GLY A 146 -14.07 4.05 3.88
CA GLY A 146 -14.43 2.76 3.31
C GLY A 146 -13.29 2.16 2.48
N ALA A 147 -12.57 2.96 1.69
CA ALA A 147 -11.36 2.50 1.00
C ALA A 147 -10.27 2.09 2.00
N SER A 148 -10.04 2.86 3.07
CA SER A 148 -9.08 2.52 4.13
C SER A 148 -9.47 1.22 4.85
N ALA A 149 -10.76 0.95 5.04
CA ALA A 149 -11.23 -0.29 5.64
C ALA A 149 -10.99 -1.50 4.74
N LEU A 150 -11.25 -1.38 3.43
CA LEU A 150 -10.96 -2.44 2.45
C LEU A 150 -9.45 -2.70 2.35
N LEU A 151 -8.63 -1.66 2.38
CA LEU A 151 -7.17 -1.81 2.41
C LEU A 151 -6.70 -2.51 3.67
N ALA A 152 -7.24 -2.14 4.84
CA ALA A 152 -6.90 -2.77 6.11
C ALA A 152 -7.26 -4.25 6.17
N ASP A 153 -8.39 -4.65 5.58
CA ASP A 153 -8.81 -6.05 5.47
C ASP A 153 -7.79 -6.91 4.71
N ARG A 154 -7.08 -6.34 3.73
CA ARG A 154 -6.10 -7.07 2.90
C ARG A 154 -4.67 -6.94 3.38
N ALA A 155 -4.27 -5.73 3.76
CA ALA A 155 -2.91 -5.39 4.17
C ALA A 155 -2.64 -5.67 5.66
N GLY A 156 -3.68 -5.74 6.48
CA GLY A 156 -3.59 -5.84 7.94
C GLY A 156 -3.41 -4.51 8.67
N TYR A 157 -3.31 -3.39 7.95
CA TYR A 157 -3.21 -2.05 8.52
C TYR A 157 -3.94 -1.02 7.66
N ARG A 158 -4.41 0.08 8.28
CA ARG A 158 -5.00 1.20 7.54
C ARG A 158 -3.88 2.02 6.87
N PRO A 159 -4.05 2.46 5.61
CA PRO A 159 -3.07 3.31 4.93
C PRO A 159 -2.91 4.64 5.69
N THR A 160 -1.69 5.19 5.67
CA THR A 160 -1.36 6.50 6.29
C THR A 160 -1.35 7.64 5.30
N CYS A 161 -1.39 7.33 4.01
CA CYS A 161 -1.35 8.30 2.94
C CYS A 161 -2.50 8.09 1.96
N TRP A 162 -2.84 9.15 1.24
CA TRP A 162 -3.84 9.11 0.19
C TRP A 162 -3.48 10.05 -0.95
N ARG A 163 -4.09 9.81 -2.11
CA ARG A 163 -4.00 10.71 -3.26
C ARG A 163 -5.39 11.01 -3.78
N ALA A 164 -5.66 12.28 -4.02
CA ALA A 164 -6.95 12.71 -4.53
C ALA A 164 -7.13 12.26 -5.99
N PRO A 165 -8.24 11.59 -6.36
CA PRO A 165 -8.61 11.36 -7.75
C PRO A 165 -8.52 12.67 -8.56
N TYR A 166 -7.91 12.61 -9.75
CA TYR A 166 -7.66 13.78 -10.61
C TYR A 166 -6.79 14.90 -10.00
N GLY A 167 -6.20 14.69 -8.82
CA GLY A 167 -5.62 15.77 -8.01
C GLY A 167 -6.66 16.77 -7.50
N ASP A 168 -7.95 16.42 -7.52
CA ASP A 168 -9.06 17.31 -7.20
C ASP A 168 -9.30 17.42 -5.68
N ARG A 169 -8.89 18.55 -5.11
CA ARG A 169 -8.93 18.81 -3.67
C ARG A 169 -9.30 20.26 -3.36
N ASN A 170 -9.90 20.43 -2.18
CA ASN A 170 -10.13 21.73 -1.55
C ASN A 170 -10.04 21.57 -0.03
N GLN A 171 -10.14 22.67 0.72
CA GLN A 171 -10.02 22.66 2.19
C GLN A 171 -10.98 21.68 2.88
N MET A 172 -12.17 21.47 2.32
CA MET A 172 -13.14 20.51 2.88
C MET A 172 -12.62 19.07 2.74
N VAL A 173 -12.17 18.69 1.55
CA VAL A 173 -11.64 17.34 1.29
C VAL A 173 -10.38 17.09 2.14
N ASP A 174 -9.50 18.10 2.24
CA ASP A 174 -8.29 18.02 3.07
C ASP A 174 -8.60 17.84 4.55
N ALA A 175 -9.55 18.61 5.08
CA ALA A 175 -9.97 18.48 6.48
C ALA A 175 -10.59 17.10 6.77
N VAL A 176 -11.37 16.56 5.84
CA VAL A 176 -11.94 15.21 5.98
C VAL A 176 -10.84 14.16 5.96
N ALA A 177 -9.90 14.20 5.01
CA ALA A 177 -8.82 13.23 4.94
C ALA A 177 -7.89 13.30 6.17
N ALA A 178 -7.57 14.51 6.63
CA ALA A 178 -6.79 14.70 7.85
C ALA A 178 -7.51 14.14 9.10
N SER A 179 -8.84 14.23 9.17
CA SER A 179 -9.62 13.62 10.26
C SER A 179 -9.61 12.09 10.27
N LEU A 180 -9.14 11.47 9.17
CA LEU A 180 -8.95 10.03 9.00
C LEU A 180 -7.47 9.63 9.08
N ASP A 181 -6.60 10.52 9.57
CA ASP A 181 -5.14 10.34 9.66
C ASP A 181 -4.47 10.06 8.30
N LEU A 182 -5.06 10.56 7.21
CA LEU A 182 -4.53 10.40 5.86
C LEU A 182 -3.74 11.64 5.41
N VAL A 183 -2.45 11.46 5.15
CA VAL A 183 -1.60 12.50 4.56
C VAL A 183 -1.71 12.49 3.04
N HIS A 184 -1.98 13.64 2.44
CA HIS A 184 -2.05 13.72 0.98
C HIS A 184 -0.66 13.65 0.33
N VAL A 185 -0.58 12.91 -0.77
CA VAL A 185 0.60 12.82 -1.63
C VAL A 185 0.26 13.31 -3.04
N GLY A 186 0.86 14.43 -3.44
CA GLY A 186 0.81 14.93 -4.82
C GLY A 186 1.84 14.25 -5.73
N TRP A 187 2.25 14.94 -6.79
CA TRP A 187 3.32 14.52 -7.69
C TRP A 187 4.08 15.75 -8.21
N THR A 188 5.35 15.55 -8.59
CA THR A 188 6.20 16.59 -9.18
C THR A 188 6.45 16.38 -10.67
N ALA A 189 6.22 15.16 -11.19
CA ALA A 189 6.31 14.83 -12.60
C ALA A 189 5.09 14.01 -13.06
N ASP A 190 4.43 14.47 -14.12
CA ASP A 190 3.29 13.81 -14.76
C ASP A 190 3.53 13.73 -16.27
N PRO A 191 3.97 12.57 -16.79
CA PRO A 191 4.21 12.39 -18.23
C PRO A 191 2.89 12.36 -19.02
N GLN A 192 1.74 12.41 -18.35
CA GLN A 192 0.40 12.32 -18.91
C GLN A 192 0.24 11.08 -19.80
N GLU A 193 0.80 9.95 -19.38
CA GLU A 193 0.73 8.66 -20.06
C GLU A 193 -0.72 8.20 -20.27
N TRP A 194 -1.63 8.66 -19.42
CA TRP A 194 -3.08 8.50 -19.58
C TRP A 194 -3.65 9.17 -20.86
N ARG A 195 -2.93 10.10 -21.48
CA ARG A 195 -3.24 10.71 -22.79
C ARG A 195 -2.58 10.01 -23.98
N HIS A 196 -1.89 8.90 -23.76
CA HIS A 196 -1.20 8.12 -24.80
C HIS A 196 -0.09 8.88 -25.56
N PRO A 197 0.85 9.58 -24.88
CA PRO A 197 2.05 10.12 -25.51
C PRO A 197 2.92 8.99 -26.08
N TRP A 198 3.84 9.36 -26.97
CA TRP A 198 4.87 8.42 -27.45
C TRP A 198 5.86 8.13 -26.30
N VAL A 199 6.21 6.85 -26.06
CA VAL A 199 7.02 6.43 -24.90
C VAL A 199 8.31 7.25 -24.76
N PRO A 200 9.13 7.43 -25.81
CA PRO A 200 10.36 8.22 -25.70
C PRO A 200 10.13 9.68 -25.28
N VAL A 201 8.98 10.29 -25.61
CA VAL A 201 8.65 11.65 -25.15
C VAL A 201 8.35 11.66 -23.66
N ALA A 202 7.60 10.66 -23.17
CA ALA A 202 7.32 10.52 -21.75
C ALA A 202 8.61 10.26 -20.95
N VAL A 203 9.48 9.37 -21.45
CA VAL A 203 10.76 9.05 -20.80
C VAL A 203 11.70 10.26 -20.80
N ASP A 204 11.86 10.97 -21.92
CA ASP A 204 12.68 12.19 -21.99
C ASP A 204 12.18 13.27 -21.02
N TYR A 205 10.85 13.46 -20.93
CA TYR A 205 10.24 14.34 -19.95
C TYR A 205 10.62 13.93 -18.51
N LEU A 206 10.47 12.65 -18.14
CA LEU A 206 10.81 12.17 -16.80
C LEU A 206 12.29 12.32 -16.47
N ILE A 207 13.19 12.06 -17.43
CA ILE A 207 14.64 12.26 -17.27
C ILE A 207 14.97 13.73 -17.02
N ARG A 208 14.31 14.66 -17.72
CA ARG A 208 14.54 16.10 -17.58
C ARG A 208 13.98 16.70 -16.29
N GLU A 209 12.82 16.23 -15.84
CA GLU A 209 12.13 16.77 -14.68
C GLU A 209 12.57 16.11 -13.36
N ARG A 210 13.26 14.95 -13.41
CA ARG A 210 13.73 14.28 -12.19
C ARG A 210 14.73 15.16 -11.41
N HIS A 211 14.61 15.06 -10.10
CA HIS A 211 15.40 15.70 -9.06
C HIS A 211 15.25 14.90 -7.76
N ASP A 212 16.12 15.16 -6.78
CA ASP A 212 16.08 14.51 -5.46
C ASP A 212 14.66 14.55 -4.87
N GLY A 213 14.08 13.38 -4.63
CA GLY A 213 12.75 13.21 -4.06
C GLY A 213 11.59 13.42 -5.05
N SER A 214 11.83 13.32 -6.36
CA SER A 214 10.75 13.43 -7.35
C SER A 214 9.66 12.42 -7.11
N VAL A 215 8.41 12.81 -7.29
CA VAL A 215 7.25 11.91 -7.21
C VAL A 215 6.61 11.85 -8.58
N VAL A 216 6.75 10.70 -9.23
CA VAL A 216 6.27 10.45 -10.59
C VAL A 216 4.87 9.86 -10.53
N LEU A 217 3.90 10.49 -11.19
CA LEU A 217 2.56 9.94 -11.38
C LEU A 217 2.53 9.02 -12.61
N LEU A 218 2.13 7.77 -12.39
CA LEU A 218 1.77 6.80 -13.42
C LEU A 218 0.48 6.06 -13.01
N HIS A 219 -0.04 5.18 -13.86
CA HIS A 219 -1.20 4.33 -13.55
C HIS A 219 -0.89 2.85 -13.83
N ASP A 220 -1.11 1.94 -12.89
CA ASP A 220 -0.79 0.49 -13.00
C ASP A 220 -1.86 -0.33 -13.72
N ARG A 221 -2.77 0.34 -14.44
CA ARG A 221 -3.77 -0.26 -15.34
C ARG A 221 -3.54 0.10 -16.82
N LYS A 222 -2.35 0.63 -17.13
CA LYS A 222 -1.99 1.15 -18.45
C LYS A 222 -0.80 0.41 -19.01
N TRP A 223 -0.96 -0.15 -20.20
CA TRP A 223 0.14 -0.76 -20.97
C TRP A 223 1.33 0.21 -21.15
N LEU A 224 1.05 1.51 -21.31
CA LEU A 224 2.07 2.52 -21.54
C LEU A 224 2.97 2.72 -20.31
N SER A 225 2.43 2.54 -19.10
CA SER A 225 3.23 2.62 -17.87
C SER A 225 4.30 1.53 -17.83
N LEU A 226 4.00 0.32 -18.33
CA LEU A 226 4.99 -0.76 -18.40
C LEU A 226 6.19 -0.36 -19.27
N HIS A 227 5.95 0.15 -20.48
CA HIS A 227 7.05 0.55 -21.37
C HIS A 227 7.79 1.79 -20.89
N ILE A 228 7.10 2.75 -20.27
CA ILE A 228 7.77 3.90 -19.67
C ILE A 228 8.73 3.43 -18.56
N VAL A 229 8.28 2.51 -17.70
CA VAL A 229 9.10 1.97 -16.61
C VAL A 229 10.26 1.13 -17.15
N GLU A 230 10.01 0.30 -18.16
CA GLU A 230 11.01 -0.54 -18.83
C GLU A 230 12.15 0.29 -19.45
N ASP A 231 11.83 1.42 -20.10
CA ASP A 231 12.83 2.31 -20.69
C ASP A 231 13.50 3.23 -19.64
N LEU A 232 12.77 3.68 -18.62
CA LEU A 232 13.24 4.67 -17.64
C LEU A 232 14.24 4.08 -16.64
N LEU A 233 13.96 2.87 -16.11
CA LEU A 233 14.72 2.30 -15.00
C LEU A 233 16.20 2.07 -15.35
N PRO A 234 16.57 1.44 -16.48
CA PRO A 234 17.97 1.24 -16.84
C PRO A 234 18.76 2.55 -16.91
N ILE A 235 18.21 3.54 -17.63
CA ILE A 235 18.85 4.85 -17.83
C ILE A 235 19.04 5.56 -16.48
N SER A 236 18.00 5.54 -15.65
CA SER A 236 18.05 6.25 -14.37
C SER A 236 19.01 5.58 -13.39
N HIS A 237 19.12 4.25 -13.39
CA HIS A 237 20.12 3.56 -12.60
C HIS A 237 21.55 3.83 -13.05
N GLU A 238 21.81 3.91 -14.37
CA GLU A 238 23.13 4.34 -14.90
C GLU A 238 23.49 5.76 -14.46
N ASP A 239 22.50 6.63 -14.35
CA ASP A 239 22.63 8.00 -13.85
C ASP A 239 22.72 8.09 -12.30
N GLY A 240 22.70 6.96 -11.60
CA GLY A 240 22.83 6.88 -10.13
C GLY A 240 21.54 7.12 -9.34
N TRP A 241 20.38 7.09 -9.99
CA TRP A 241 19.08 7.21 -9.33
C TRP A 241 18.57 5.88 -8.79
N ARG A 242 17.85 6.00 -7.68
CA ARG A 242 17.24 4.91 -6.93
C ARG A 242 15.75 5.08 -6.89
N PHE A 243 15.05 3.96 -6.81
CA PHE A 243 13.60 3.95 -6.81
C PHE A 243 13.08 3.31 -5.54
N GLU A 244 12.46 4.14 -4.70
CA GLU A 244 11.96 3.74 -3.39
C GLU A 244 10.45 3.94 -3.30
N ALA A 245 9.84 3.29 -2.31
CA ALA A 245 8.46 3.57 -1.94
C ALA A 245 8.40 4.81 -1.04
N LEU A 246 7.34 5.61 -1.15
CA LEU A 246 7.14 6.82 -0.35
C LEU A 246 7.12 6.50 1.15
N PRO A 247 8.01 7.12 1.95
CA PRO A 247 8.04 6.91 3.41
C PRO A 247 6.72 7.27 4.09
N THR A 248 6.03 8.32 3.63
CA THR A 248 4.73 8.75 4.17
C THR A 248 3.63 7.70 4.04
N CYS A 249 3.78 6.77 3.10
CA CYS A 249 2.83 5.67 2.87
C CYS A 249 3.20 4.39 3.63
N ARG A 250 4.23 4.43 4.48
CA ARG A 250 4.59 3.33 5.39
C ARG A 250 3.90 3.53 6.73
N ALA A 251 3.01 2.60 7.07
CA ALA A 251 2.31 2.66 8.36
C ALA A 251 3.24 2.28 9.51
N PRO A 252 3.30 3.08 10.60
CA PRO A 252 3.95 2.66 11.82
C PRO A 252 3.36 1.33 12.33
N GLY A 253 4.22 0.39 12.71
CA GLY A 253 3.78 -0.92 13.21
C GLY A 253 3.24 -1.87 12.15
N GLU A 254 3.41 -1.57 10.84
CA GLU A 254 2.96 -2.45 9.75
C GLU A 254 3.44 -3.90 9.91
N ARG A 255 4.66 -4.12 10.43
CA ARG A 255 5.20 -5.45 10.69
C ARG A 255 4.31 -6.25 11.63
N ALA A 256 4.04 -5.71 12.81
CA ALA A 256 3.21 -6.38 13.81
C ALA A 256 1.78 -6.58 13.30
N ALA A 257 1.24 -5.58 12.59
CA ALA A 257 -0.10 -5.63 12.02
C ALA A 257 -0.23 -6.72 10.95
N ARG A 258 0.72 -6.82 10.02
CA ARG A 258 0.76 -7.83 8.97
C ARG A 258 0.87 -9.24 9.56
N MET A 259 1.80 -9.44 10.50
CA MET A 259 1.96 -10.73 11.21
C MET A 259 0.66 -11.17 11.90
N ALA A 260 -0.04 -10.24 12.56
CA ALA A 260 -1.27 -10.53 13.29
C ALA A 260 -2.44 -10.96 12.39
N THR A 261 -2.35 -10.76 11.07
CA THR A 261 -3.39 -11.20 10.12
C THR A 261 -3.14 -12.56 9.48
N ARG A 262 -1.97 -13.17 9.70
CA ARG A 262 -1.63 -14.46 9.10
C ARG A 262 -2.22 -15.62 9.91
N ALA A 263 -2.78 -16.59 9.21
CA ALA A 263 -3.22 -17.87 9.72
C ALA A 263 -2.32 -19.02 9.23
N ILE A 264 -2.46 -20.19 9.85
CA ILE A 264 -1.85 -21.44 9.39
C ILE A 264 -2.21 -21.67 7.91
N ASP A 265 -1.23 -22.11 7.12
CA ASP A 265 -1.30 -22.30 5.66
C ASP A 265 -1.46 -21.00 4.81
N ASP A 266 -1.39 -19.81 5.41
CA ASP A 266 -1.24 -18.56 4.64
C ASP A 266 0.22 -18.39 4.17
N PRO A 267 0.47 -17.81 2.99
CA PRO A 267 1.83 -17.48 2.56
C PRO A 267 2.56 -16.58 3.57
N PRO A 268 3.89 -16.72 3.71
CA PRO A 268 4.67 -15.86 4.58
C PRO A 268 4.54 -14.37 4.24
N VAL A 269 4.71 -13.52 5.25
CA VAL A 269 4.82 -12.07 5.09
C VAL A 269 6.16 -11.58 5.59
N GLY A 270 6.71 -10.58 4.92
CA GLY A 270 8.01 -10.02 5.29
C GLY A 270 8.31 -8.73 4.57
N ARG A 271 9.53 -8.25 4.77
CA ARG A 271 10.14 -7.17 4.00
C ARG A 271 11.64 -7.13 4.27
N VAL A 272 12.42 -6.87 3.23
CA VAL A 272 13.81 -6.41 3.39
C VAL A 272 13.81 -4.93 3.76
N GLU A 273 14.35 -4.59 4.91
CA GLU A 273 14.34 -3.22 5.45
C GLU A 273 15.61 -2.44 5.12
N GLN A 274 16.70 -3.16 4.90
CA GLN A 274 18.01 -2.56 4.68
C GLN A 274 18.86 -3.43 3.76
N VAL A 275 19.47 -2.79 2.77
CA VAL A 275 20.57 -3.33 1.97
C VAL A 275 21.69 -2.30 2.04
N THR A 276 22.76 -2.59 2.78
CA THR A 276 23.90 -1.69 2.98
C THR A 276 25.19 -2.34 2.54
N TYR A 277 26.21 -1.54 2.27
CA TYR A 277 27.52 -2.03 1.88
C TYR A 277 28.52 -1.79 3.01
N VAL A 278 29.06 -2.87 3.58
CA VAL A 278 30.02 -2.84 4.69
C VAL A 278 31.22 -3.70 4.30
N ASP A 279 32.42 -3.11 4.36
CA ASP A 279 33.69 -3.78 4.03
C ASP A 279 33.69 -4.48 2.65
N GLY A 280 33.12 -3.83 1.63
CA GLY A 280 33.11 -4.37 0.28
C GLY A 280 32.05 -5.44 0.02
N ARG A 281 31.06 -5.60 0.93
CA ARG A 281 30.04 -6.64 0.83
C ARG A 281 28.66 -6.14 1.20
N PRO A 282 27.60 -6.60 0.52
CA PRO A 282 26.24 -6.31 0.93
C PRO A 282 25.90 -6.99 2.27
N GLU A 283 25.37 -6.20 3.19
CA GLU A 283 24.65 -6.60 4.39
C GLU A 283 23.16 -6.39 4.15
N ILE A 284 22.39 -7.46 4.35
CA ILE A 284 20.95 -7.44 4.20
C ILE A 284 20.33 -7.65 5.57
N ALA A 285 19.34 -6.83 5.91
CA ALA A 285 18.53 -7.00 7.09
C ALA A 285 17.05 -6.83 6.77
N GLY A 286 16.22 -7.61 7.44
CA GLY A 286 14.78 -7.57 7.26
C GLY A 286 14.04 -8.38 8.31
N TRP A 287 12.79 -8.69 7.98
CA TRP A 287 11.96 -9.59 8.78
C TRP A 287 11.08 -10.44 7.87
N ALA A 288 10.73 -11.62 8.35
CA ALA A 288 9.75 -12.48 7.72
C ALA A 288 9.05 -13.34 8.78
N TYR A 289 7.78 -13.62 8.55
CA TYR A 289 6.91 -14.36 9.47
C TYR A 289 6.01 -15.29 8.68
N ASP A 290 5.87 -16.48 9.22
CA ASP A 290 4.99 -17.53 8.74
C ASP A 290 4.28 -18.09 9.97
N ALA A 291 2.95 -18.17 9.92
CA ALA A 291 2.16 -18.65 11.06
C ALA A 291 2.39 -20.14 11.33
N ASP A 292 2.91 -20.89 10.36
CA ASP A 292 3.25 -22.30 10.51
C ASP A 292 4.51 -22.51 11.38
N VAL A 293 5.36 -21.49 11.51
CA VAL A 293 6.55 -21.45 12.37
C VAL A 293 6.56 -20.18 13.24
N PRO A 294 5.61 -20.07 14.18
CA PRO A 294 5.31 -18.81 14.89
C PRO A 294 6.39 -18.40 15.90
N ASP A 295 7.37 -19.26 16.19
CA ASP A 295 8.48 -19.00 17.11
C ASP A 295 9.77 -18.57 16.38
N GLY A 296 9.74 -18.39 15.05
CA GLY A 296 10.91 -18.12 14.21
C GLY A 296 11.49 -19.38 13.55
N GLY A 297 12.70 -19.27 12.99
CA GLY A 297 13.35 -20.34 12.22
C GLY A 297 12.93 -20.42 10.76
N LEU A 298 12.24 -19.39 10.25
CA LEU A 298 11.81 -19.34 8.85
C LEU A 298 13.02 -19.14 7.93
N SER A 299 13.25 -20.06 7.01
CA SER A 299 14.39 -19.99 6.11
C SER A 299 14.24 -18.87 5.07
N ILE A 300 15.31 -18.10 4.88
CA ILE A 300 15.42 -17.05 3.87
C ILE A 300 16.31 -17.53 2.75
N ARG A 301 15.75 -17.61 1.55
CA ARG A 301 16.47 -17.93 0.31
C ARG A 301 16.91 -16.66 -0.38
N VAL A 302 18.08 -16.67 -0.99
CA VAL A 302 18.60 -15.57 -1.79
C VAL A 302 19.12 -16.08 -3.14
N SER A 303 18.95 -15.27 -4.17
CA SER A 303 19.64 -15.38 -5.45
C SER A 303 20.50 -14.14 -5.65
N VAL A 304 21.71 -14.30 -6.19
CA VAL A 304 22.61 -13.21 -6.56
C VAL A 304 22.98 -13.35 -8.04
N GLY A 305 22.72 -12.32 -8.84
CA GLY A 305 22.95 -12.36 -10.28
C GLY A 305 22.18 -13.48 -10.97
N GLU A 306 22.85 -14.23 -11.84
CA GLU A 306 22.32 -15.43 -12.49
C GLU A 306 22.48 -16.72 -11.65
N GLY A 307 22.97 -16.59 -10.41
CA GLY A 307 23.15 -17.72 -9.51
C GLY A 307 21.83 -18.42 -9.18
N GLY A 308 21.90 -19.73 -8.91
CA GLY A 308 20.76 -20.47 -8.36
C GLY A 308 20.48 -20.05 -6.91
N PRO A 309 19.22 -20.09 -6.45
CA PRO A 309 18.87 -19.58 -5.14
C PRO A 309 19.34 -20.52 -4.01
N THR A 310 19.96 -19.96 -2.96
CA THR A 310 20.52 -20.68 -1.79
C THR A 310 19.92 -20.19 -0.48
N ILE A 311 19.86 -21.02 0.56
CA ILE A 311 19.48 -20.54 1.90
C ILE A 311 20.62 -19.69 2.47
N ALA A 312 20.28 -18.46 2.86
CA ALA A 312 21.24 -17.48 3.37
C ALA A 312 21.12 -17.23 4.87
N ALA A 313 19.91 -17.36 5.42
CA ALA A 313 19.63 -17.14 6.83
C ALA A 313 18.37 -17.89 7.28
N GLU A 314 18.14 -17.92 8.58
CA GLU A 314 16.87 -18.25 9.21
C GLU A 314 16.45 -17.08 10.10
N THR A 315 15.15 -16.86 10.26
CA THR A 315 14.67 -15.81 11.15
C THR A 315 14.90 -16.18 12.62
N GLY A 316 15.26 -15.19 13.45
CA GLY A 316 15.32 -15.34 14.90
C GLY A 316 13.93 -15.45 15.54
N ALA A 317 13.91 -15.61 16.87
CA ALA A 317 12.68 -15.62 17.66
C ALA A 317 11.94 -14.26 17.65
N ASP A 318 12.64 -13.20 17.27
CA ASP A 318 12.06 -11.90 16.98
C ASP A 318 11.70 -11.73 15.49
N HIS A 319 11.65 -12.82 14.72
CA HIS A 319 11.33 -12.86 13.29
C HIS A 319 12.21 -12.01 12.37
N ARG A 320 13.35 -11.53 12.87
CA ARG A 320 14.32 -10.78 12.08
C ARG A 320 15.33 -11.72 11.44
N PHE A 321 15.87 -11.29 10.31
CA PHE A 321 17.03 -11.92 9.69
C PHE A 321 18.04 -10.83 9.32
N ASP A 322 19.31 -11.18 9.40
CA ASP A 322 20.41 -10.40 8.86
C ASP A 322 21.52 -11.35 8.39
N PHE A 323 22.16 -11.00 7.28
CA PHE A 323 23.28 -11.78 6.75
C PHE A 323 24.12 -10.95 5.78
N ARG A 324 25.36 -11.41 5.57
CA ARG A 324 26.29 -10.88 4.57
C ARG A 324 26.32 -11.79 3.36
N LEU A 325 26.42 -11.21 2.17
CA LEU A 325 26.63 -11.96 0.93
C LEU A 325 27.90 -11.51 0.22
N GLU A 326 28.36 -12.36 -0.69
CA GLU A 326 29.31 -11.98 -1.73
C GLU A 326 28.48 -11.66 -2.99
N ALA A 327 28.47 -10.38 -3.40
CA ALA A 327 27.80 -9.92 -4.62
C ALA A 327 28.61 -8.80 -5.26
N ALA A 328 28.73 -8.80 -6.59
CA ALA A 328 29.34 -7.69 -7.28
C ALA A 328 28.37 -6.48 -7.30
N PRO A 329 28.90 -5.25 -7.37
CA PRO A 329 28.05 -4.09 -7.59
C PRO A 329 27.18 -4.24 -8.85
N GLY A 330 25.90 -3.88 -8.73
CA GLY A 330 24.93 -4.03 -9.81
C GLY A 330 24.31 -5.42 -9.96
N ASP A 331 24.82 -6.45 -9.28
CA ASP A 331 24.16 -7.76 -9.26
C ASP A 331 22.78 -7.64 -8.60
N PRO A 332 21.70 -8.15 -9.22
CA PRO A 332 20.41 -8.26 -8.56
C PRO A 332 20.49 -9.28 -7.42
N ILE A 333 19.94 -8.92 -6.28
CA ILE A 333 19.79 -9.76 -5.10
C ILE A 333 18.30 -9.96 -4.85
N CYS A 334 17.79 -11.16 -5.11
CA CYS A 334 16.38 -11.48 -4.92
C CYS A 334 16.20 -12.40 -3.72
N LEU A 335 15.22 -12.12 -2.87
CA LEU A 335 15.00 -12.83 -1.62
C LEU A 335 13.63 -13.47 -1.55
N TRP A 336 13.54 -14.62 -0.90
CA TRP A 336 12.28 -15.31 -0.61
C TRP A 336 12.25 -15.81 0.82
N ALA A 337 11.11 -15.64 1.49
CA ALA A 337 10.81 -16.39 2.71
C ALA A 337 10.21 -17.74 2.31
N ILE A 338 10.86 -18.84 2.69
CA ILE A 338 10.45 -20.19 2.28
C ILE A 338 9.25 -20.61 3.12
N ASP A 339 8.15 -20.91 2.45
CA ASP A 339 6.91 -21.33 3.09
C ASP A 339 7.07 -22.73 3.70
N SER A 340 6.84 -22.83 5.02
CA SER A 340 6.96 -24.10 5.75
C SER A 340 5.76 -25.03 5.50
N GLY A 341 4.59 -24.47 5.20
CA GLY A 341 3.33 -25.15 4.85
C GLY A 341 3.24 -25.65 3.40
N ARG A 342 4.19 -25.27 2.54
CA ARG A 342 4.39 -25.75 1.14
C ARG A 342 3.32 -25.31 0.11
N ARG A 343 2.70 -24.13 0.25
CA ARG A 343 1.91 -23.52 -0.83
C ARG A 343 2.78 -22.70 -1.76
N GLN A 344 3.39 -21.63 -1.25
CA GLN A 344 4.11 -20.66 -2.05
C GLN A 344 5.11 -19.85 -1.22
N ASP A 345 6.38 -19.91 -1.61
CA ASP A 345 7.42 -19.03 -1.07
C ASP A 345 7.04 -17.56 -1.30
N ALA A 346 7.20 -16.71 -0.28
CA ALA A 346 6.91 -15.28 -0.39
C ALA A 346 8.09 -14.53 -0.98
N ASN A 347 7.88 -13.84 -2.11
CA ASN A 347 8.89 -12.98 -2.74
C ASN A 347 9.10 -11.71 -1.90
N LEU A 348 10.29 -11.53 -1.34
CA LEU A 348 10.69 -10.35 -0.56
C LEU A 348 11.31 -9.24 -1.43
N GLY A 349 11.14 -9.38 -2.74
CA GLY A 349 11.59 -8.46 -3.76
C GLY A 349 13.04 -8.69 -4.16
N CYS A 350 13.38 -8.07 -5.29
CA CYS A 350 14.75 -7.99 -5.79
C CYS A 350 15.36 -6.63 -5.45
N HIS A 351 16.67 -6.62 -5.20
CA HIS A 351 17.43 -5.49 -4.68
C HIS A 351 18.70 -5.29 -5.49
N ARG A 352 19.09 -4.04 -5.70
CA ARG A 352 20.35 -3.71 -6.35
C ARG A 352 21.39 -3.30 -5.33
N VAL A 353 22.60 -3.83 -5.48
CA VAL A 353 23.76 -3.34 -4.75
C VAL A 353 24.23 -2.05 -5.41
N GLU A 354 23.98 -0.93 -4.75
CA GLU A 354 24.43 0.38 -5.22
C GLU A 354 25.74 0.75 -4.52
N ILE A 355 26.72 1.19 -5.31
CA ILE A 355 27.95 1.76 -4.78
C ILE A 355 27.64 3.21 -4.37
N PRO A 356 27.91 3.62 -3.12
CA PRO A 356 27.83 5.02 -2.74
C PRO A 356 28.69 5.88 -3.67
N PRO A 357 28.23 7.06 -4.12
CA PRO A 357 29.06 7.95 -4.91
C PRO A 357 30.37 8.27 -4.17
N GLY A 358 31.51 7.88 -4.74
CA GLY A 358 32.85 8.17 -4.20
C GLY A 358 33.49 7.10 -3.31
N ALA A 359 32.98 5.86 -3.32
CA ALA A 359 33.65 4.70 -2.72
C ALA A 359 34.84 4.18 -3.54
#